data_AF-A0A3N1A7T1-F1
#
_entry.id   AF-A0A3N1A7T1-F1
#
_cell.length_a   1.000
_cell.length_b   1.000
_cell.length_c   1.000
_cell.angle_alpha   90.00
_cell.angle_beta   90.00
_cell.angle_gamma   90.00
#
_symmetry.space_group_name_H-M   'P 1'
#
loop_
_entity.id
_entity.type
_entity.pdbx_description
1 polymer ?
#
loop_
_entity_poly.entity_id
_entity_poly.type
_entity_poly.pdbx_seq_one_letter_code
_entity_poly.pdbx_strand_id
1 'polypeptide(L)' 'MTTHQPPSSAYETTKRSDIPEETFDVIAIAWPTGRPIRSYSVDELAEGVDLYTRAMKARAADVVERGDRDAR' A
#
# COMPACT_ATOMS: atom_id res chain seq x y z
N MET A 1 16.17 15.11 37.26
CA MET A 1 16.15 15.22 35.79
C MET A 1 16.46 13.84 35.24
N THR A 2 15.46 13.10 34.77
CA THR A 2 15.63 11.73 34.27
C THR A 2 15.48 11.77 32.75
N THR A 3 16.58 11.55 32.04
CA THR A 3 16.60 11.48 30.57
C THR A 3 16.07 10.12 30.13
N HIS A 4 14.89 10.08 29.52
CA HIS A 4 14.40 8.90 28.81
C HIS A 4 15.11 8.79 27.47
N GLN A 5 16.05 7.85 27.36
CA GLN A 5 16.64 7.43 26.10
C GLN A 5 15.63 6.52 25.37
N PRO A 6 15.16 6.84 24.15
CA PRO A 6 14.32 5.93 23.40
C PRO A 6 15.14 4.71 22.92
N PRO A 7 14.52 3.52 22.81
CA PRO A 7 15.20 2.35 22.26
C PRO A 7 15.57 2.62 20.80
N SER A 8 16.86 2.42 20.48
CA SER A 8 17.40 2.48 19.13
C SER A 8 16.60 1.52 18.25
N SER A 9 15.81 2.06 17.33
CA SER A 9 15.04 1.29 16.37
C SER A 9 16.01 0.71 15.35
N ALA A 10 16.44 -0.52 15.60
CA ALA A 10 17.14 -1.34 14.63
C ALA A 10 16.16 -1.75 13.53
N TYR A 11 15.87 -0.86 12.58
CA TYR A 11 15.33 -1.27 11.30
C TYR A 11 16.48 -1.95 10.54
N GLU A 12 16.61 -3.26 10.74
CA GLU A 12 17.51 -4.10 9.96
C GLU A 12 17.11 -3.98 8.48
N THR A 13 17.90 -3.22 7.72
CA THR A 13 17.81 -3.16 6.26
C THR A 13 18.23 -4.52 5.74
N THR A 14 17.25 -5.39 5.51
CA THR A 14 17.46 -6.68 4.86
C THR A 14 17.93 -6.42 3.43
N LYS A 15 19.16 -6.86 3.12
CA LYS A 15 19.81 -6.67 1.82
C LYS A 15 18.96 -7.30 0.72
N ARG A 16 18.66 -6.48 -0.29
CA ARG A 16 17.88 -6.75 -1.51
C ARG A 16 18.64 -7.60 -2.53
N SER A 17 19.29 -8.66 -2.08
CA SER A 17 20.12 -9.51 -2.94
C SER A 17 19.89 -10.93 -2.50
N ASP A 18 18.81 -11.51 -3.02
CA ASP A 18 18.57 -12.92 -3.32
C ASP A 18 17.08 -13.04 -3.65
N ILE A 19 16.71 -12.89 -4.93
CA ILE A 19 15.35 -13.23 -5.40
C ILE A 19 15.43 -14.63 -6.00
N PRO A 20 15.05 -15.67 -5.24
CA PRO A 20 14.48 -16.85 -5.86
C PRO A 20 13.10 -17.18 -5.28
N GLU A 21 12.21 -17.50 -6.21
CA GLU A 21 10.90 -18.14 -6.07
C GLU A 21 9.82 -17.39 -5.26
N GLU A 22 8.68 -17.27 -5.94
CA GLU A 22 7.43 -16.64 -5.54
C GLU A 22 6.77 -17.42 -4.38
N THR A 23 7.41 -17.43 -3.22
CA THR A 23 6.77 -17.82 -1.96
C THR A 23 5.93 -16.65 -1.50
N PHE A 24 4.62 -16.75 -1.66
CA PHE A 24 3.65 -15.86 -1.01
C PHE A 24 3.72 -16.05 0.51
N ASP A 25 4.74 -15.48 1.12
CA ASP A 25 5.07 -15.70 2.52
C ASP A 25 3.98 -15.08 3.40
N VAL A 26 3.39 -15.90 4.26
CA VAL A 26 2.38 -15.43 5.21
C VAL A 26 3.11 -14.66 6.30
N ILE A 27 3.07 -13.33 6.22
CA ILE A 27 3.81 -12.44 7.13
C ILE A 27 3.10 -12.22 8.47
N ALA A 28 1.78 -12.44 8.53
CA ALA A 28 1.00 -12.25 9.74
C ALA A 28 -0.37 -12.96 9.69
N ILE A 29 -1.05 -13.01 10.83
CA ILE A 29 -2.44 -13.51 10.95
C ILE A 29 -3.33 -12.38 11.47
N ALA A 30 -4.40 -12.07 10.75
CA ALA A 30 -5.34 -11.00 11.09
C ALA A 30 -6.29 -11.42 12.23
N TRP A 31 -6.21 -10.75 13.38
CA TRP A 31 -7.18 -10.92 14.47
C TRP A 31 -8.45 -10.07 14.23
N PRO A 32 -9.67 -10.52 14.65
CA PRO A 32 -10.00 -11.83 15.23
C PRO A 32 -10.20 -12.93 14.19
N THR A 33 -10.16 -12.56 12.91
CA THR A 33 -10.61 -13.43 11.81
C THR A 33 -9.74 -14.66 11.56
N GLY A 34 -8.51 -14.71 12.09
CA GLY A 34 -7.55 -15.77 11.83
C GLY A 34 -7.05 -15.82 10.39
N ARG A 35 -7.36 -14.82 9.56
CA ARG A 35 -7.03 -14.84 8.13
C ARG A 35 -5.53 -14.58 7.92
N PRO A 36 -4.84 -15.36 7.07
CA PRO A 36 -3.45 -15.10 6.75
C PRO A 36 -3.31 -13.80 5.95
N ILE A 37 -2.34 -12.98 6.36
CA ILE A 37 -1.90 -11.77 5.67
C ILE A 37 -0.65 -12.13 4.87
N ARG A 38 -0.65 -11.79 3.59
CA ARG A 38 0.46 -12.01 2.67
C ARG A 38 1.12 -10.68 2.31
N SER A 39 2.42 -10.71 2.04
CA SER A 39 3.09 -9.60 1.39
C SER A 39 2.59 -9.46 -0.05
N TYR A 40 2.44 -8.22 -0.51
CA TYR A 40 2.23 -7.94 -1.93
C TYR A 40 3.57 -7.82 -2.63
N SER A 41 3.65 -8.34 -3.84
CA SER A 41 4.74 -8.04 -4.77
C SER A 41 4.69 -6.58 -5.23
N VAL A 42 5.81 -6.09 -5.76
CA VAL A 42 5.88 -4.73 -6.31
C VAL A 42 4.93 -4.57 -7.49
N ASP A 43 4.77 -5.61 -8.31
CA ASP A 43 3.90 -5.59 -9.49
C ASP A 43 2.42 -5.54 -9.08
N GLU A 44 2.00 -6.35 -8.10
CA GLU A 44 0.63 -6.29 -7.55
C GLU A 44 0.32 -4.91 -6.93
N LEU A 45 1.31 -4.31 -6.25
CA LEU A 45 1.17 -2.95 -5.72
C LEU A 45 1.03 -1.92 -6.85
N ALA A 46 1.82 -2.05 -7.93
CA ALA A 46 1.76 -1.16 -9.08
C ALA A 46 0.42 -1.26 -9.82
N GLU A 47 -0.09 -2.48 -10.03
CA GLU A 47 -1.40 -2.74 -10.61
C GLU A 47 -2.53 -2.14 -9.75
N GLY A 48 -2.45 -2.30 -8.43
CA GLY A 48 -3.42 -1.71 -7.50
C GLY A 48 -3.42 -0.17 -7.53
N VAL A 49 -2.25 0.44 -7.64
CA VAL A 49 -2.10 1.91 -7.77
C VAL A 49 -2.72 2.39 -9.09
N ASP A 50 -2.50 1.70 -10.20
CA ASP A 50 -3.09 2.07 -11.49
C ASP A 50 -4.63 2.06 -11.44
N LEU A 51 -5.23 1.03 -10.84
CA LEU A 51 -6.68 0.95 -10.63
C LEU A 51 -7.22 2.13 -9.81
N TYR A 52 -6.54 2.50 -8.72
CA TYR A 52 -6.94 3.64 -7.90
C TYR A 52 -6.81 4.96 -8.67
N THR A 53 -5.70 5.18 -9.36
CA THR A 53 -5.46 6.38 -10.16
C THR A 53 -6.49 6.50 -11.27
N ARG A 54 -6.82 5.40 -11.96
CA ARG A 54 -7.87 5.38 -12.99
C ARG A 54 -9.24 5.74 -12.42
N ALA A 55 -9.61 5.17 -11.27
CA ALA A 55 -10.85 5.51 -10.58
C ALA A 55 -10.89 6.98 -10.15
N MET A 56 -9.79 7.53 -9.64
CA MET A 56 -9.69 8.95 -9.29
C MET A 56 -9.81 9.87 -10.51
N LYS A 57 -9.14 9.54 -11.61
CA LYS A 57 -9.27 10.28 -12.87
C LYS A 57 -10.70 10.26 -13.40
N ALA A 58 -11.38 9.12 -13.35
CA ALA A 58 -12.78 9.01 -13.76
C ALA A 58 -13.70 9.91 -12.91
N ARG A 59 -13.50 9.93 -11.58
CA ARG A 59 -14.25 10.84 -10.69
C ARG A 59 -13.97 12.31 -10.98
N ALA A 60 -12.72 12.68 -11.21
CA ALA A 60 -12.36 14.04 -11.55
C ALA A 60 -12.99 14.48 -12.88
N ALA A 61 -13.03 13.59 -13.88
CA ALA A 61 -13.69 13.86 -15.15
C ALA A 61 -15.21 14.08 -14.99
N ASP A 62 -15.91 13.28 -14.16
CA ASP A 62 -17.34 13.49 -13.86
C ASP A 62 -17.61 14.84 -13.19
N VAL A 63 -16.74 15.26 -12.27
CA VAL A 63 -16.85 16.57 -11.61
C VAL A 63 -16.68 17.72 -12.62
N VAL A 64 -15.72 17.60 -13.54
CA VAL A 64 -15.52 18.60 -14.60
C VAL A 64 -16.72 18.66 -15.55
N GLU A 65 -17.24 17.52 -16.01
CA GLU A 65 -18.41 17.50 -16.88
C GLU A 65 -19.67 18.06 -16.22
N ARG A 66 -19.86 17.80 -14.92
CA ARG A 66 -21.00 18.33 -14.18
C ARG A 66 -20.90 19.85 -13.99
N GLY A 67 -19.71 20.35 -13.64
CA GLY A 67 -19.47 21.79 -13.51
C GLY A 67 -19.68 22.55 -14.83
N ASP A 68 -19.32 21.97 -15.97
CA ASP A 68 -19.54 22.57 -17.29
C ASP A 68 -21.04 22.63 -17.67
N ARG A 69 -21.85 21.65 -17.23
CA ARG A 69 -23.30 21.68 -17.41
C ARG A 69 -24.01 22.69 -16.51
N ASP A 70 -23.55 22.87 -15.28
CA ASP A 70 -24.12 23.83 -14.33
C ASP A 70 -23.76 25.28 -14.66
N ALA A 71 -22.72 25.50 -15.49
CA ALA A 71 -22.26 26.81 -15.93
C ALA A 71 -22.90 27.31 -17.25
N ARG A 72 -23.78 26.53 -17.89
CA ARG A 72 -24.52 26.87 -19.12
C ARG A 72 -25.96 27.28 -18.84
#